data_AF-A0A091STV0-F1
#
_entry.id   AF-A0A091STV0-F1
#
_cell.length_a   1.000
_cell.length_b   1.000
_cell.length_c   1.000
_cell.angle_alpha   90.00
_cell.angle_beta   90.00
_cell.angle_gamma   90.00
#
_symmetry.space_group_name_H-M   'P 1'
#
loop_
_entity.id
_entity.type
_entity.pdbx_description
1 polymer ?
#
loop_
_entity_poly.entity_id
_entity_poly.type
_entity_poly.pdbx_seq_one_letter_code
_entity_poly.pdbx_strand_id
1 'polypeptide(L)'
;VLYRVMRCVTAANQVFFSEAVLTAANECVGVLLGSLDPSMTIHCDMVITYGLDQMENCQSCGTDYIISVLNLLTLIVEQINTKLPSSFVEKLFIPESKLLVLRYHKEKEVVAAAHAVYQAVLSLKNIPVLETAYRLILGEMTCALNSLLYSLHLPEACSEIQHDSFKKRILNVDNAKFVVIFDLSALSTIGNAKNS
;
A
#
# COMPACT_ATOMS: atom_id res chain seq x y z
N VAL A 1 10.92 -1.15 -23.79
CA VAL A 1 9.67 -0.39 -24.05
C VAL A 1 9.10 0.19 -22.77
N LEU A 2 8.86 -0.62 -21.73
CA LEU A 2 8.38 -0.20 -20.40
C LEU A 2 8.97 1.12 -19.88
N TYR A 3 10.30 1.19 -19.81
CA TYR A 3 11.02 2.39 -19.36
C TYR A 3 10.70 3.66 -20.14
N ARG A 4 10.58 3.55 -21.47
CA ARG A 4 10.29 4.70 -22.34
C ARG A 4 8.88 5.21 -22.07
N VAL A 5 7.92 4.30 -21.86
CA VAL A 5 6.54 4.65 -21.49
C VAL A 5 6.54 5.44 -20.18
N MET A 6 7.14 4.89 -19.11
CA MET A 6 7.18 5.57 -17.80
C MET A 6 7.83 6.96 -17.91
N ARG A 7 9.00 7.08 -18.56
CA ARG A 7 9.66 8.38 -18.70
C ARG A 7 8.87 9.40 -19.51
N CYS A 8 8.26 8.98 -20.60
CA CYS A 8 7.44 9.87 -21.42
C CYS A 8 6.26 10.40 -20.62
N VAL A 9 5.58 9.52 -19.87
CA VAL A 9 4.41 9.88 -19.06
C VAL A 9 4.82 10.76 -17.88
N THR A 10 5.90 10.44 -17.17
CA THR A 10 6.42 11.28 -16.09
C THR A 10 6.81 12.67 -16.59
N ALA A 11 7.48 12.77 -17.74
CA ALA A 11 7.84 14.06 -18.33
C ALA A 11 6.61 14.87 -18.78
N ALA A 12 5.61 14.22 -19.38
CA ALA A 12 4.36 14.87 -19.76
C ALA A 12 3.61 15.39 -18.53
N ASN A 13 3.57 14.60 -17.45
CA ASN A 13 2.89 14.95 -16.21
C ASN A 13 3.50 16.16 -15.48
N GLN A 14 4.80 16.44 -15.69
CA GLN A 14 5.44 17.65 -15.17
C GLN A 14 4.94 18.94 -15.83
N VAL A 15 4.35 18.84 -17.03
CA VAL A 15 3.83 19.97 -17.79
C VAL A 15 2.32 20.09 -17.62
N PHE A 16 1.61 18.96 -17.69
CA PHE A 16 0.15 18.93 -17.57
C PHE A 16 -0.31 17.62 -16.91
N PHE A 17 -1.02 17.75 -15.79
CA PHE A 17 -1.60 16.62 -15.09
C PHE A 17 -2.89 16.15 -15.79
N SER A 18 -2.92 14.89 -16.22
CA SER A 18 -4.06 14.29 -16.92
C SER A 18 -4.32 12.87 -16.42
N GLU A 19 -5.39 12.70 -15.62
CA GLU A 19 -5.78 11.41 -15.05
C GLU A 19 -6.04 10.35 -16.13
N ALA A 20 -6.69 10.72 -17.25
CA ALA A 20 -6.97 9.79 -18.34
C ALA A 20 -5.69 9.23 -18.98
N VAL A 21 -4.68 10.08 -19.16
CA VAL A 21 -3.38 9.66 -19.70
C VAL A 21 -2.63 8.78 -18.71
N LEU A 22 -2.63 9.16 -17.43
CA LEU A 22 -1.96 8.39 -16.37
C LEU A 22 -2.64 7.03 -16.14
N THR A 23 -3.96 6.96 -16.24
CA THR A 23 -4.73 5.70 -16.13
C THR A 23 -4.32 4.73 -17.24
N ALA A 24 -4.38 5.18 -18.50
CA ALA A 24 -3.94 4.36 -19.63
C ALA A 24 -2.45 3.99 -19.56
N ALA A 25 -1.61 4.89 -19.03
CA ALA A 25 -0.20 4.62 -18.81
C ALA A 25 0.02 3.52 -17.76
N ASN A 26 -0.71 3.57 -16.64
CA ASN A 26 -0.63 2.56 -15.57
C ASN A 26 -1.04 1.17 -16.08
N GLU A 27 -2.11 1.09 -16.88
CA GLU A 27 -2.53 -0.15 -17.52
C GLU A 27 -1.45 -0.68 -18.48
N CYS A 28 -0.88 0.19 -19.32
CA CYS A 28 0.20 -0.18 -20.24
C CYS A 28 1.45 -0.67 -19.50
N VAL A 29 1.87 0.05 -18.46
CA VAL A 29 2.96 -0.33 -17.56
C VAL A 29 2.65 -1.69 -16.93
N GLY A 30 1.41 -1.92 -16.50
CA GLY A 30 0.98 -3.18 -15.91
C GLY A 30 1.15 -4.36 -16.86
N VAL A 31 0.62 -4.25 -18.08
CA VAL A 31 0.76 -5.31 -19.10
C VAL A 31 2.24 -5.58 -19.43
N LEU A 32 3.03 -4.52 -19.59
CA LEU A 32 4.46 -4.64 -19.89
C LEU A 32 5.25 -5.25 -18.73
N LEU A 33 4.95 -4.88 -17.49
CA LEU A 33 5.61 -5.41 -16.30
C LEU A 33 5.26 -6.88 -16.08
N GLY A 34 3.99 -7.26 -16.22
CA GLY A 34 3.55 -8.66 -16.11
C GLY A 34 4.08 -9.57 -17.22
N SER A 35 4.56 -9.00 -18.32
CA SER A 35 5.20 -9.74 -19.42
C SER A 35 6.72 -9.90 -19.25
N LEU A 36 7.34 -9.26 -18.25
CA LEU A 36 8.77 -9.39 -17.98
C LEU A 36 9.04 -10.66 -17.17
N ASP A 37 10.14 -11.34 -17.50
CA ASP A 37 10.64 -12.43 -16.67
C ASP A 37 11.07 -11.85 -15.30
N PRO A 38 10.62 -12.40 -14.16
CA PRO A 38 11.02 -11.95 -12.81
C PRO A 38 12.55 -11.96 -12.56
N SER A 39 13.30 -12.73 -13.36
CA SER A 39 14.77 -12.74 -13.36
C SER A 39 15.41 -11.50 -14.02
N MET A 40 14.66 -10.71 -14.80
CA MET A 40 15.11 -9.49 -15.47
C MET A 40 15.11 -8.29 -14.52
N THR A 41 16.07 -8.36 -13.59
CA THR A 41 16.24 -7.51 -12.39
C THR A 41 16.60 -6.04 -12.62
N ILE A 42 16.81 -5.61 -13.86
CA ILE A 42 17.76 -4.51 -14.11
C ILE A 42 17.19 -3.13 -13.73
N HIS A 43 15.88 -2.98 -13.49
CA HIS A 43 15.24 -1.66 -13.35
C HIS A 43 14.11 -1.56 -12.31
N CYS A 44 14.16 -2.35 -11.23
CA CYS A 44 13.13 -2.32 -10.17
C CYS A 44 12.95 -0.90 -9.58
N ASP A 45 14.04 -0.16 -9.37
CA ASP A 45 14.00 1.16 -8.73
C ASP A 45 13.12 2.18 -9.48
N MET A 46 13.16 2.16 -10.82
CA MET A 46 12.35 3.10 -11.59
C MET A 46 10.87 2.76 -11.55
N VAL A 47 10.54 1.48 -11.63
CA VAL A 47 9.15 1.01 -11.54
C VAL A 47 8.58 1.33 -10.16
N ILE A 48 9.36 1.07 -9.10
CA ILE A 48 9.01 1.40 -7.72
C ILE A 48 8.79 2.91 -7.56
N THR A 49 9.73 3.73 -8.04
CA THR A 49 9.64 5.19 -7.96
C THR A 49 8.40 5.69 -8.70
N TYR A 50 8.15 5.19 -9.91
CA TYR A 50 6.96 5.54 -10.68
C TYR A 50 5.67 5.20 -9.89
N GLY A 51 5.54 3.99 -9.35
CA GLY A 51 4.35 3.59 -8.58
C GLY A 51 4.13 4.44 -7.32
N LEU A 52 5.20 4.74 -6.57
CA LEU A 52 5.14 5.60 -5.39
C LEU A 52 4.78 7.05 -5.75
N ASP A 53 5.32 7.59 -6.85
CA ASP A 53 5.00 8.94 -7.33
C ASP A 53 3.52 9.04 -7.74
N GLN A 54 2.97 8.00 -8.37
CA GLN A 54 1.53 7.96 -8.67
C GLN A 54 0.69 7.95 -7.38
N MET A 55 1.08 7.16 -6.38
CA MET A 55 0.40 7.05 -5.10
C MET A 55 0.34 8.39 -4.36
N GLU A 56 1.45 9.12 -4.33
CA GLU A 56 1.55 10.40 -3.61
C GLU A 56 0.60 11.48 -4.17
N ASN A 57 0.25 11.38 -5.46
CA ASN A 57 -0.54 12.36 -6.18
C ASN A 57 -2.01 11.96 -6.41
N CYS A 58 -2.44 10.75 -6.03
CA CYS A 58 -3.75 10.21 -6.42
C CYS A 58 -4.90 10.44 -5.43
N GLN A 59 -4.65 10.99 -4.23
CA GLN A 59 -5.63 11.06 -3.14
C GLN A 59 -6.95 11.77 -3.53
N SER A 60 -6.88 12.84 -4.32
CA SER A 60 -8.02 13.69 -4.66
C SER A 60 -8.54 13.45 -6.09
N CYS A 61 -8.11 12.36 -6.72
CA CYS A 61 -8.41 12.05 -8.11
C CYS A 61 -9.70 11.26 -8.29
N GLY A 62 -10.09 11.06 -9.56
CA GLY A 62 -11.18 10.16 -9.92
C GLY A 62 -10.92 8.71 -9.53
N THR A 63 -12.01 7.98 -9.23
CA THR A 63 -11.99 6.59 -8.79
C THR A 63 -11.25 5.67 -9.77
N ASP A 64 -11.44 5.84 -11.07
CA ASP A 64 -10.78 5.02 -12.10
C ASP A 64 -9.26 5.13 -12.03
N TYR A 65 -8.74 6.35 -11.87
CA TYR A 65 -7.31 6.56 -11.74
C TYR A 65 -6.78 6.00 -10.42
N ILE A 66 -7.47 6.22 -9.29
CA ILE A 66 -7.09 5.65 -7.99
C ILE A 66 -6.97 4.12 -8.08
N ILE A 67 -7.97 3.45 -8.67
CA ILE A 67 -7.96 2.00 -8.85
C ILE A 67 -6.78 1.58 -9.73
N SER A 68 -6.49 2.31 -10.80
CA SER A 68 -5.32 2.01 -11.66
C SER A 68 -3.99 2.09 -10.89
N VAL A 69 -3.85 3.06 -9.98
CA VAL A 69 -2.64 3.19 -9.16
C VAL A 69 -2.54 2.04 -8.16
N LEU A 70 -3.62 1.69 -7.47
CA LEU A 70 -3.63 0.59 -6.49
C LEU A 70 -3.32 -0.75 -7.18
N ASN A 71 -3.92 -1.01 -8.34
CA ASN A 71 -3.63 -2.20 -9.14
C ASN A 71 -2.18 -2.25 -9.61
N LEU A 72 -1.61 -1.10 -10.00
CA LEU A 72 -0.20 -1.01 -10.36
C LEU A 72 0.70 -1.36 -9.18
N LEU A 73 0.43 -0.84 -7.97
CA LEU A 73 1.20 -1.18 -6.77
C LEU A 73 1.13 -2.67 -6.44
N THR A 74 -0.06 -3.27 -6.52
CA THR A 74 -0.24 -4.72 -6.36
C THR A 74 0.66 -5.50 -7.31
N LEU A 75 0.66 -5.14 -8.60
CA LEU A 75 1.50 -5.81 -9.59
C LEU A 75 3.00 -5.59 -9.35
N ILE A 76 3.41 -4.39 -8.92
CA ILE A 76 4.80 -4.10 -8.55
C ILE A 76 5.26 -5.03 -7.44
N VAL A 77 4.42 -5.23 -6.41
CA VAL A 77 4.72 -6.12 -5.29
C VAL A 77 4.86 -7.56 -5.77
N GLU A 78 3.93 -8.03 -6.59
CA GLU A 78 3.90 -9.40 -7.09
C GLU A 78 5.09 -9.73 -8.01
N GLN A 79 5.45 -8.81 -8.91
CA GLN A 79 6.48 -9.04 -9.94
C GLN A 79 7.91 -8.83 -9.41
N ILE A 80 8.12 -7.84 -8.54
CA ILE A 80 9.44 -7.56 -7.97
C ILE A 80 9.73 -8.46 -6.77
N ASN A 81 8.69 -8.81 -6.00
CA ASN A 81 8.68 -9.79 -4.92
C ASN A 81 9.91 -9.73 -4.00
N THR A 82 10.85 -10.66 -4.18
CA THR A 82 12.00 -10.82 -3.29
C THR A 82 13.01 -9.67 -3.35
N LYS A 83 12.90 -8.81 -4.36
CA LYS A 83 13.82 -7.70 -4.62
C LYS A 83 13.29 -6.35 -4.17
N LEU A 84 12.11 -6.31 -3.54
CA LEU A 84 11.57 -5.06 -2.98
C LEU A 84 12.43 -4.63 -1.78
N PRO A 85 12.81 -3.34 -1.70
CA PRO A 85 13.49 -2.82 -0.52
C PRO A 85 12.49 -2.58 0.61
N SER A 86 12.93 -2.70 1.88
CA SER A 86 12.08 -2.38 3.04
C SER A 86 11.58 -0.94 3.03
N SER A 87 12.34 0.00 2.47
CA SER A 87 11.93 1.41 2.34
C SER A 87 10.67 1.59 1.47
N PHE A 88 10.36 0.65 0.57
CA PHE A 88 9.11 0.68 -0.18
C PHE A 88 7.92 0.40 0.72
N VAL A 89 7.97 -0.68 1.52
CA VAL A 89 6.87 -1.02 2.44
C VAL A 89 6.74 0.01 3.56
N GLU A 90 7.84 0.57 4.05
CA GLU A 90 7.81 1.67 5.00
C GLU A 90 7.01 2.85 4.45
N LYS A 91 7.31 3.32 3.23
CA LYS A 91 6.57 4.42 2.61
C LYS A 91 5.09 4.11 2.39
N LEU A 92 4.73 2.84 2.14
CA LEU A 92 3.34 2.44 1.94
C LEU A 92 2.52 2.38 3.23
N PHE A 93 3.12 1.98 4.35
CA PHE A 93 2.40 1.73 5.61
C PHE A 93 2.71 2.73 6.73
N ILE A 94 3.45 3.81 6.43
CA ILE A 94 3.56 4.94 7.37
C ILE A 94 2.24 5.73 7.44
N PRO A 95 1.96 6.39 8.57
CA PRO A 95 0.72 7.12 8.79
C PRO A 95 0.42 8.27 7.79
N GLU A 96 1.44 8.75 7.08
CA GLU A 96 1.37 9.80 6.06
C GLU A 96 1.02 9.25 4.66
N SER A 97 1.10 7.93 4.48
CA SER A 97 0.82 7.25 3.22
C SER A 97 -0.60 7.51 2.73
N LYS A 98 -0.72 7.79 1.42
CA LYS A 98 -2.02 7.94 0.77
C LYS A 98 -2.83 6.64 0.74
N LEU A 99 -2.17 5.49 0.78
CA LEU A 99 -2.84 4.18 0.87
C LEU A 99 -3.76 4.10 2.10
N LEU A 100 -3.28 4.55 3.26
CA LEU A 100 -4.03 4.53 4.53
C LEU A 100 -5.23 5.48 4.50
N VAL A 101 -5.18 6.52 3.67
CA VAL A 101 -6.32 7.43 3.44
C VAL A 101 -7.32 6.82 2.48
N LEU A 102 -6.84 6.21 1.39
CA LEU A 102 -7.69 5.65 0.33
C LEU A 102 -8.54 4.45 0.80
N ARG A 103 -8.10 3.69 1.80
CA ARG A 103 -8.94 2.60 2.35
C ARG A 103 -10.22 3.09 3.04
N TYR A 104 -10.35 4.39 3.34
CA TYR A 104 -11.59 4.99 3.85
C TYR A 104 -12.55 5.46 2.75
N HIS A 105 -12.25 5.18 1.48
CA HIS A 105 -13.07 5.61 0.36
C HIS A 105 -14.48 5.00 0.41
N LYS A 106 -15.47 5.72 -0.16
CA LYS A 106 -16.88 5.28 -0.17
C LYS A 106 -17.14 4.15 -1.15
N GLU A 107 -16.49 4.19 -2.31
CA GLU A 107 -16.60 3.16 -3.33
C GLU A 107 -15.85 1.90 -2.90
N LYS A 108 -16.54 0.76 -2.94
CA LYS A 108 -16.03 -0.53 -2.45
C LYS A 108 -14.88 -1.05 -3.28
N GLU A 109 -14.85 -0.71 -4.55
CA GLU A 109 -13.83 -1.09 -5.52
C GLU A 109 -12.47 -0.49 -5.13
N VAL A 110 -12.46 0.75 -4.63
CA VAL A 110 -11.23 1.38 -4.11
C VAL A 110 -10.77 0.67 -2.84
N VAL A 111 -11.69 0.37 -1.92
CA VAL A 111 -11.35 -0.34 -0.68
C VAL A 111 -10.83 -1.75 -0.97
N ALA A 112 -11.42 -2.46 -1.93
CA ALA A 112 -10.97 -3.77 -2.38
C ALA A 112 -9.58 -3.71 -3.03
N ALA A 113 -9.33 -2.72 -3.89
CA ALA A 113 -8.02 -2.52 -4.50
C ALA A 113 -6.95 -2.16 -3.44
N ALA A 114 -7.30 -1.34 -2.45
CA ALA A 114 -6.39 -1.02 -1.33
C ALA A 114 -6.10 -2.27 -0.49
N HIS A 115 -7.11 -3.10 -0.22
CA HIS A 115 -6.94 -4.37 0.48
C HIS A 115 -6.04 -5.33 -0.30
N ALA A 116 -6.19 -5.42 -1.63
CA ALA A 116 -5.33 -6.23 -2.48
C ALA A 116 -3.84 -5.86 -2.37
N VAL A 117 -3.51 -4.57 -2.20
CA VAL A 117 -2.12 -4.13 -1.93
C VAL A 117 -1.59 -4.74 -0.63
N TYR A 118 -2.39 -4.73 0.45
CA TYR A 118 -2.02 -5.37 1.71
C TYR A 118 -1.82 -6.89 1.53
N GLN A 119 -2.73 -7.56 0.82
CA GLN A 119 -2.65 -9.01 0.57
C GLN A 119 -1.38 -9.38 -0.22
N ALA A 120 -1.05 -8.60 -1.24
CA ALA A 120 0.15 -8.80 -2.05
C ALA A 120 1.42 -8.65 -1.20
N VAL A 121 1.50 -7.61 -0.36
CA VAL A 121 2.65 -7.40 0.54
C VAL A 121 2.76 -8.53 1.57
N LEU A 122 1.63 -8.93 2.17
CA LEU A 122 1.59 -10.00 3.17
C LEU A 122 1.87 -11.39 2.57
N SER A 123 1.85 -11.51 1.25
CA SER A 123 2.20 -12.73 0.51
C SER A 123 3.65 -12.74 0.01
N LEU A 124 4.47 -11.75 0.39
CA LEU A 124 5.87 -11.67 0.02
C LEU A 124 6.67 -12.85 0.60
N LYS A 125 7.61 -13.36 -0.21
CA LYS A 125 8.53 -14.45 0.22
C LYS A 125 9.78 -13.92 0.93
N ASN A 126 10.04 -12.62 0.84
CA ASN A 126 11.16 -11.98 1.52
C ASN A 126 10.78 -11.65 2.97
N ILE A 127 11.16 -12.54 3.89
CA ILE A 127 10.79 -12.47 5.31
C ILE A 127 11.20 -11.13 5.95
N PRO A 128 12.44 -10.61 5.80
CA PRO A 128 12.80 -9.30 6.34
C PRO A 128 11.87 -8.15 5.92
N VAL A 129 11.47 -8.09 4.65
CA VAL A 129 10.58 -7.04 4.14
C VAL A 129 9.15 -7.24 4.64
N LEU A 130 8.69 -8.50 4.67
CA LEU A 130 7.40 -8.87 5.23
C LEU A 130 7.30 -8.50 6.71
N GLU A 131 8.36 -8.73 7.49
CA GLU A 131 8.43 -8.38 8.90
C GLU A 131 8.28 -6.86 9.11
N THR A 132 8.94 -6.03 8.29
CA THR A 132 8.77 -4.57 8.33
C THR A 132 7.31 -4.17 8.13
N ALA A 133 6.65 -4.72 7.10
CA ALA A 133 5.24 -4.44 6.83
C ALA A 133 4.32 -4.92 7.97
N TYR A 134 4.55 -6.15 8.45
CA TYR A 134 3.78 -6.75 9.53
C TYR A 134 3.86 -5.92 10.83
N ARG A 135 5.05 -5.44 11.20
CA ARG A 135 5.24 -4.58 12.37
C ARG A 135 4.54 -3.23 12.25
N LEU A 136 4.50 -2.65 11.05
CA LEU A 136 3.76 -1.39 10.81
C LEU A 136 2.25 -1.60 10.93
N ILE A 137 1.72 -2.69 10.35
CA ILE A 137 0.29 -3.05 10.45
C ILE A 137 -0.12 -3.31 11.90
N LEU A 138 0.67 -4.09 12.65
CA LEU A 138 0.40 -4.31 14.08
C LEU A 138 0.52 -3.03 14.91
N GLY A 139 1.47 -2.17 14.60
CA GLY A 139 1.63 -0.88 15.25
C GLY A 139 0.43 0.03 15.04
N GLU A 140 -0.12 0.05 13.82
CA GLU A 140 -1.36 0.76 13.48
C GLU A 140 -2.56 0.19 14.24
N MET A 141 -2.76 -1.12 14.18
CA MET A 141 -3.85 -1.81 14.90
C MET A 141 -3.78 -1.54 16.41
N THR A 142 -2.58 -1.54 16.99
CA THR A 142 -2.36 -1.24 18.41
C THR A 142 -2.70 0.21 18.75
N CYS A 143 -2.33 1.16 17.88
CA CYS A 143 -2.73 2.57 18.01
C CYS A 143 -4.26 2.74 17.97
N ALA A 144 -4.94 2.04 17.07
CA ALA A 144 -6.39 2.04 16.99
C ALA A 144 -7.04 1.43 18.24
N LEU A 145 -6.54 0.28 18.72
CA LEU A 145 -7.03 -0.35 19.95
C LEU A 145 -6.86 0.57 21.17
N ASN A 146 -5.70 1.19 21.32
CA ASN A 146 -5.43 2.11 22.43
C ASN A 146 -6.26 3.40 22.32
N SER A 147 -6.58 3.86 21.11
CA SER A 147 -7.54 4.97 20.91
C SER A 147 -8.94 4.60 21.39
N LEU A 148 -9.38 3.36 21.17
CA LEU A 148 -10.66 2.85 21.68
C LEU A 148 -10.66 2.71 23.21
N LEU A 149 -9.61 2.14 23.79
CA LEU A 149 -9.46 2.02 25.25
C LEU A 149 -9.44 3.39 25.93
N TYR A 150 -8.72 4.34 25.35
CA TYR A 150 -8.69 5.73 25.82
C TYR A 150 -10.08 6.36 25.84
N SER A 151 -10.89 6.15 24.80
CA SER A 151 -12.28 6.66 24.74
C SER A 151 -13.18 6.10 25.85
N LEU A 152 -12.82 4.94 26.40
CA LEU A 152 -13.50 4.27 27.50
C LEU A 152 -12.83 4.50 28.86
N HIS A 153 -11.78 5.35 28.93
CA HIS A 153 -10.99 5.61 30.14
C HIS A 153 -10.30 4.36 30.71
N LEU A 154 -9.90 3.44 29.82
CA LEU A 154 -9.17 2.21 30.16
C LEU A 154 -7.66 2.37 29.89
N PRO A 155 -6.80 1.59 30.59
CA PRO A 155 -5.36 1.62 30.35
C PRO A 155 -4.99 1.08 28.96
N GLU A 156 -3.82 1.49 28.46
CA GLU A 156 -3.27 0.98 27.20
C GLU A 156 -2.98 -0.53 27.25
N ALA A 157 -3.02 -1.16 26.09
CA ALA A 157 -2.68 -2.56 25.88
C ALA A 157 -1.52 -2.73 24.88
N CYS A 158 -0.99 -3.96 24.82
CA CYS A 158 -0.13 -4.44 23.74
C CYS A 158 1.17 -3.62 23.50
N SER A 159 1.85 -3.21 24.57
CA SER A 159 3.11 -2.43 24.49
C SER A 159 4.21 -3.10 23.65
N GLU A 160 4.24 -4.43 23.62
CA GLU A 160 5.24 -5.26 22.91
C GLU A 160 5.21 -5.10 21.38
N ILE A 161 4.06 -4.71 20.81
CA ILE A 161 3.83 -4.63 19.36
C ILE A 161 3.55 -3.20 18.87
N GLN A 162 3.77 -2.20 19.73
CA GLN A 162 3.70 -0.80 19.34
C GLN A 162 4.79 -0.44 18.33
N HIS A 163 4.52 0.59 17.51
CA HIS A 163 5.47 1.11 16.54
C HIS A 163 5.61 2.63 16.65
N ASP A 164 6.85 3.12 16.57
CA ASP A 164 7.19 4.54 16.80
C ASP A 164 6.43 5.51 15.89
N SER A 165 6.20 5.12 14.63
CA SER A 165 5.44 5.92 13.67
C SER A 165 4.02 6.27 14.15
N PHE A 166 3.41 5.46 15.02
CA PHE A 166 2.02 5.64 15.45
C PHE A 166 1.86 6.19 16.88
N LYS A 167 2.95 6.38 17.64
CA LYS A 167 2.93 6.72 19.08
C LYS A 167 2.15 7.98 19.48
N LYS A 168 1.94 8.92 18.55
CA LYS A 168 1.31 10.23 18.83
C LYS A 168 -0.07 10.40 18.22
N ARG A 169 -0.64 9.35 17.63
CA ARG A 169 -1.95 9.44 16.97
C ARG A 169 -3.06 8.96 17.89
N ILE A 170 -4.14 9.74 17.91
CA ILE A 170 -5.42 9.36 18.53
C ILE A 170 -6.43 9.34 17.40
N LEU A 171 -6.96 8.17 17.13
CA LEU A 171 -8.01 7.98 16.14
C LEU A 171 -9.37 8.24 16.80
N ASN A 172 -10.33 8.77 16.03
CA ASN A 172 -11.71 8.77 16.48
C ASN A 172 -12.25 7.33 16.54
N VAL A 173 -13.33 7.12 17.29
CA VAL A 173 -13.88 5.77 17.56
C VAL A 173 -14.26 5.03 16.27
N ASP A 174 -14.86 5.71 15.30
CA ASP A 174 -15.32 5.07 14.05
C ASP A 174 -14.13 4.63 13.18
N ASN A 175 -13.13 5.49 13.02
CA ASN A 175 -11.90 5.18 12.30
C ASN A 175 -11.12 4.07 13.01
N ALA A 176 -11.00 4.12 14.34
CA ALA A 176 -10.28 3.10 15.09
C ALA A 176 -10.95 1.71 14.93
N LYS A 177 -12.28 1.64 15.01
CA LYS A 177 -13.03 0.40 14.75
C LYS A 177 -12.80 -0.10 13.33
N PHE A 178 -12.86 0.79 12.35
CA PHE A 178 -12.62 0.44 10.95
C PHE A 178 -11.22 -0.15 10.74
N VAL A 179 -10.19 0.52 11.25
CA VAL A 179 -8.78 0.12 11.11
C VAL A 179 -8.54 -1.27 11.68
N VAL A 180 -8.99 -1.53 12.91
CA VAL A 180 -8.82 -2.85 13.54
C VAL A 180 -9.44 -3.96 12.68
N ILE A 181 -10.66 -3.75 12.17
CA ILE A 181 -11.35 -4.73 11.33
C ILE A 181 -10.63 -4.92 9.98
N PHE A 182 -10.22 -3.81 9.35
CA PHE A 182 -9.53 -3.83 8.06
C PHE A 182 -8.18 -4.59 8.17
N ASP A 183 -7.39 -4.28 9.19
CA ASP A 183 -6.08 -4.89 9.38
C ASP A 183 -6.21 -6.38 9.72
N LEU A 184 -7.18 -6.78 10.57
CA LEU A 184 -7.49 -8.20 10.82
C LEU A 184 -7.89 -8.93 9.52
N SER A 185 -8.68 -8.27 8.66
CA SER A 185 -9.03 -8.83 7.35
C SER A 185 -7.79 -9.01 6.47
N ALA A 186 -6.87 -8.06 6.43
CA ALA A 186 -5.62 -8.19 5.69
C ALA A 186 -4.75 -9.34 6.24
N LEU A 187 -4.61 -9.46 7.56
CA LEU A 187 -3.85 -10.53 8.23
C LEU A 187 -4.42 -11.93 7.99
N SER A 188 -5.69 -12.06 7.61
CA SER A 188 -6.26 -13.34 7.20
C SER A 188 -5.52 -13.95 5.99
N THR A 189 -4.79 -13.14 5.21
CA THR A 189 -3.94 -13.61 4.09
C THR A 189 -2.90 -14.62 4.55
N ILE A 190 -2.17 -14.31 5.63
CA ILE A 190 -1.19 -15.22 6.20
C ILE A 190 -1.87 -16.30 7.05
N GLY A 191 -2.93 -15.95 7.79
CA GLY A 191 -3.64 -16.91 8.65
C GLY A 191 -4.33 -18.05 7.90
N ASN A 192 -4.73 -17.82 6.64
CA ASN A 192 -5.35 -18.82 5.77
C ASN A 192 -4.36 -19.42 4.75
N ALA A 193 -3.07 -19.11 4.84
CA ALA A 193 -2.08 -19.70 3.96
C ALA A 193 -2.00 -21.21 4.22
N LYS A 194 -1.96 -22.02 3.16
CA LYS A 194 -2.06 -23.49 3.23
C LYS A 194 -0.92 -24.21 3.98
N ASN A 195 0.09 -23.46 4.44
CA ASN A 195 1.31 -23.99 5.05
C ASN A 195 1.71 -23.25 6.35
N SER A 196 0.77 -22.56 7.02
CA SER A 196 1.02 -21.97 8.35
C SER A 196 1.04 -23.00 9.47
#